data_AF-A0AAV2SUI7-F1
#
_entry.id   AF-A0AAV2SUI7-F1
#
_cell.length_a   1.000
_cell.length_b   1.000
_cell.length_c   1.000
_cell.angle_alpha   90.00
_cell.angle_beta   90.00
_cell.angle_gamma   90.00
#
_symmetry.space_group_name_H-M   'P 1'
#
loop_
_entity.id
_entity.type
_entity.pdbx_description
1 polymer ?
#
loop_
_entity_poly.entity_id
_entity_poly.type
_entity_poly.pdbx_seq_one_letter_code
_entity_poly.pdbx_strand_id
1 'polypeptide(L)'
;VHMPQFSGADFYLSSPRGQIGDAISELDWAVGQVLQAIKDANAQENTIVWFSSDNGPAMEFHQHGGSAGLLRCAKGTTFDGGIRVPSIVTWPGTIKPGT
;
A
#
# COMPACT_ATOMS: atom_id res chain seq x y z
N VAL A 1 5.38 -2.65 -2.81
CA VAL A 1 6.22 -3.61 -2.05
C VAL A 1 6.95 -4.51 -3.04
N HIS A 2 8.28 -4.53 -3.03
CA HIS A 2 9.13 -5.15 -4.05
C HIS A 2 9.97 -6.30 -3.44
N MET A 3 10.39 -7.26 -4.27
CA MET A 3 11.31 -8.33 -3.85
C MET A 3 12.77 -7.86 -3.78
N PRO A 4 13.61 -8.41 -2.89
CA PRO A 4 13.29 -9.33 -1.80
C PRO A 4 12.47 -8.66 -0.69
N GLN A 5 11.58 -9.42 -0.04
CA GLN A 5 10.79 -8.91 1.08
C GLN A 5 11.66 -8.79 2.33
N PHE A 6 11.46 -7.71 3.07
CA PHE A 6 12.06 -7.49 4.39
C PHE A 6 11.05 -6.78 5.28
N SER A 7 11.20 -6.96 6.58
CA SER A 7 10.46 -6.20 7.57
C SER A 7 11.27 -6.00 8.85
N GLY A 8 10.86 -5.01 9.65
CA GLY A 8 11.34 -4.82 11.00
C GLY A 8 10.98 -5.98 11.92
N ALA A 9 11.72 -6.09 13.04
CA ALA A 9 11.58 -7.20 13.99
C ALA A 9 10.16 -7.34 14.55
N ASP A 10 9.45 -6.23 14.76
CA ASP A 10 8.08 -6.22 15.29
C ASP A 10 7.05 -6.80 14.32
N PHE A 11 7.37 -6.87 13.02
CA PHE A 11 6.48 -7.38 11.98
C PHE A 11 6.91 -8.75 11.46
N TYR A 12 8.12 -9.21 11.76
CA TYR A 12 8.67 -10.45 11.23
C TYR A 12 7.87 -11.68 11.68
N LEU A 13 7.42 -12.50 10.73
CA LEU A 13 6.59 -13.70 10.95
C LEU A 13 5.27 -13.42 11.69
N SER A 14 4.72 -12.22 11.53
CA SER A 14 3.48 -11.81 12.18
C SER A 14 2.25 -11.98 11.28
N SER A 15 2.44 -11.90 9.97
CA SER A 15 1.35 -11.93 9.00
C SER A 15 1.04 -13.34 8.51
N PRO A 16 -0.25 -13.73 8.40
CA PRO A 16 -0.62 -15.00 7.77
C PRO A 16 -0.27 -15.08 6.28
N ARG A 17 0.12 -13.96 5.65
CA ARG A 17 0.61 -13.91 4.27
C ARG A 17 2.12 -14.03 4.15
N GLY A 18 2.82 -14.43 5.22
CA GLY A 18 4.27 -14.55 5.26
C GLY A 18 4.97 -13.21 5.03
N GLN A 19 6.21 -13.24 4.55
CA GLN A 19 7.08 -12.06 4.49
C GLN A 19 6.54 -10.89 3.68
N ILE A 20 5.78 -11.13 2.61
CA ILE A 20 5.13 -10.02 1.89
C ILE A 20 4.05 -9.37 2.75
N GLY A 21 3.33 -10.17 3.53
CA GLY A 21 2.37 -9.67 4.51
C GLY A 21 3.07 -8.84 5.59
N ASP A 22 4.20 -9.31 6.11
CA ASP A 22 4.99 -8.58 7.11
C ASP A 22 5.44 -7.21 6.57
N ALA A 23 5.97 -7.17 5.34
CA ALA A 23 6.38 -5.93 4.67
C ALA A 23 5.20 -4.97 4.41
N ILE A 24 4.02 -5.51 4.07
CA ILE A 24 2.80 -4.71 3.90
C ILE A 24 2.32 -4.15 5.25
N SER A 25 2.36 -4.95 6.31
CA SER A 25 1.97 -4.53 7.66
C SER A 25 2.88 -3.42 8.19
N GLU A 26 4.19 -3.51 7.97
CA GLU A 26 5.11 -2.42 8.33
C GLU A 26 4.87 -1.15 7.50
N LEU A 27 4.60 -1.29 6.19
CA LEU A 27 4.23 -0.15 5.34
C LEU A 27 2.96 0.54 5.85
N ASP A 28 1.92 -0.23 6.19
CA ASP A 28 0.67 0.29 6.75
C ASP A 28 0.91 1.05 8.06
N TRP A 29 1.69 0.47 8.98
CA TRP A 29 2.10 1.13 10.21
C TRP A 29 2.86 2.44 9.96
N ALA A 30 3.81 2.44 9.00
CA ALA A 30 4.60 3.60 8.66
C ALA A 30 3.74 4.73 8.07
N VAL A 31 2.76 4.42 7.23
CA VAL A 31 1.75 5.39 6.77
C VAL A 31 1.00 5.98 7.97
N GLY A 32 0.61 5.16 8.94
CA GLY A 32 0.03 5.61 10.20
C GLY A 32 0.92 6.63 10.95
N GLN A 33 2.23 6.39 11.02
CA GLN A 33 3.17 7.33 11.64
C GLN A 33 3.21 8.68 10.91
N VAL A 34 3.22 8.68 9.58
CA VAL A 34 3.19 9.91 8.77
C VAL A 34 1.88 10.68 9.00
N LEU A 35 0.74 9.98 8.98
CA LEU A 35 -0.56 10.59 9.22
C LEU A 35 -0.66 11.20 10.63
N GLN A 36 -0.09 10.52 11.64
CA GLN A 36 -0.03 11.01 13.01
C GLN A 36 0.86 12.26 13.10
N ALA A 37 2.03 12.27 12.45
CA ALA A 37 2.90 13.45 12.42
C ALA A 37 2.22 14.67 11.77
N ILE A 38 1.48 14.48 10.66
CA ILE A 38 0.69 15.55 10.02
C ILE A 38 -0.38 16.08 10.98
N LYS A 39 -1.03 15.18 11.74
CA LYS A 39 -2.02 15.55 12.76
C LYS A 39 -1.40 16.35 13.89
N ASP A 40 -0.29 15.90 14.44
CA ASP A 40 0.39 16.56 15.56
C ASP A 40 0.93 17.95 15.16
N ALA A 41 1.27 18.13 13.87
CA ALA A 41 1.62 19.43 13.30
C ALA A 41 0.40 20.35 13.02
N ASN A 42 -0.84 19.90 13.31
CA ASN A 42 -2.09 20.60 12.97
C ASN A 42 -2.20 20.97 11.48
N ALA A 43 -1.63 20.15 10.59
CA ALA A 43 -1.52 20.46 9.16
C ALA A 43 -2.53 19.68 8.29
N GLN A 44 -3.45 18.93 8.89
CA GLN A 44 -4.31 17.99 8.16
C GLN A 44 -5.20 18.67 7.10
N GLU A 45 -5.78 19.84 7.41
CA GLU A 45 -6.64 20.57 6.47
C GLU A 45 -5.87 21.26 5.34
N ASN A 46 -4.54 21.37 5.45
CA ASN A 46 -3.67 21.96 4.43
C ASN A 46 -2.71 20.95 3.80
N THR A 47 -2.97 19.65 3.99
CA THR A 47 -2.16 18.57 3.45
C THR A 47 -3.04 17.57 2.72
N ILE A 48 -2.80 17.39 1.42
CA ILE A 48 -3.35 16.28 0.66
C ILE A 48 -2.45 15.05 0.83
N VAL A 49 -3.05 13.92 1.20
CA VAL A 49 -2.35 12.63 1.23
C VAL A 49 -2.96 11.73 0.17
N TRP A 50 -2.12 11.26 -0.75
CA TRP A 50 -2.50 10.33 -1.80
C TRP A 50 -1.61 9.08 -1.70
N PHE A 51 -2.23 7.96 -1.37
CA PHE A 51 -1.60 6.65 -1.38
C PHE A 51 -1.91 5.91 -2.68
N SER A 52 -0.88 5.38 -3.35
CA SER A 52 -1.00 4.63 -4.58
C SER A 52 0.15 3.62 -4.76
N SER A 53 0.12 2.85 -5.86
CA SER A 53 1.19 1.96 -6.31
C SER A 53 1.68 2.37 -7.70
N ASP A 54 2.92 2.02 -8.05
CA ASP A 54 3.54 2.30 -9.35
C ASP A 54 3.00 1.40 -10.48
N ASN A 55 2.74 0.14 -10.16
CA ASN A 55 2.15 -0.87 -11.05
C ASN A 55 1.42 -1.96 -10.25
N GLY A 56 0.80 -2.91 -10.96
CA GLY A 56 0.25 -4.14 -10.40
C GLY A 56 1.28 -5.08 -9.74
N PRO A 57 0.84 -6.19 -9.14
CA PRO A 57 1.71 -7.10 -8.40
C PRO A 57 2.67 -7.87 -9.31
N ALA A 58 3.85 -8.19 -8.81
CA ALA A 58 4.78 -9.13 -9.45
C ALA A 58 4.39 -10.58 -9.10
N MET A 59 3.45 -11.16 -9.87
CA MET A 59 2.93 -12.52 -9.61
C MET A 59 3.92 -13.64 -9.94
N GLU A 60 5.00 -13.37 -10.67
CA GLU A 60 6.09 -14.32 -10.92
C GLU A 60 6.78 -14.84 -9.65
N PHE A 61 6.66 -14.10 -8.54
CA PHE A 61 7.20 -14.49 -7.23
C PHE A 61 6.21 -15.29 -6.37
N HIS A 62 5.09 -15.72 -6.94
CA HIS A 62 4.07 -16.55 -6.29
C HIS A 62 3.67 -16.01 -4.90
N GLN A 63 3.97 -16.76 -3.83
CA GLN A 63 3.59 -16.43 -2.45
C GLN A 63 4.32 -15.18 -1.93
N HIS A 64 5.44 -14.80 -2.55
CA HIS A 64 6.20 -13.59 -2.24
C HIS A 64 5.80 -12.39 -3.12
N GLY A 65 4.82 -12.58 -4.00
CA GLY A 65 4.22 -11.55 -4.85
C GLY A 65 2.88 -11.03 -4.30
N GLY A 66 2.47 -9.85 -4.78
CA GLY A 66 1.17 -9.25 -4.43
C GLY A 66 -0.02 -9.98 -5.08
N SER A 67 -1.22 -9.43 -4.91
CA SER A 67 -2.45 -9.96 -5.52
C SER A 67 -3.11 -8.89 -6.37
N ALA A 68 -3.59 -9.27 -7.56
CA ALA A 68 -4.39 -8.42 -8.44
C ALA A 68 -5.89 -8.54 -8.14
N GLY A 69 -6.27 -9.34 -7.14
CA GLY A 69 -7.67 -9.65 -6.84
C GLY A 69 -8.35 -10.35 -8.01
N LEU A 70 -9.48 -9.79 -8.46
CA LEU A 70 -10.28 -10.30 -9.58
C LEU A 70 -9.75 -9.84 -10.95
N LEU A 71 -8.71 -9.00 -10.98
CA LEU A 71 -8.23 -8.39 -12.21
C LEU A 71 -7.32 -9.34 -13.00
N ARG A 72 -7.32 -9.16 -14.32
CA ARG A 72 -6.54 -10.00 -15.24
C ARG A 72 -5.07 -9.56 -15.28
N CYS A 73 -4.16 -10.54 -15.18
CA CYS A 73 -2.70 -10.38 -15.28
C CYS A 73 -2.10 -9.45 -14.19
N ALA A 74 -0.90 -8.94 -14.42
CA ALA A 74 0.02 -8.42 -13.40
C ALA A 74 1.03 -7.41 -13.99
N LYS A 75 2.01 -7.00 -13.16
CA LYS A 75 3.17 -6.18 -13.55
C LYS A 75 3.71 -6.59 -14.93
N GLY A 76 4.03 -5.58 -15.75
CA GLY A 76 4.57 -5.78 -17.10
C GLY A 76 3.52 -6.04 -18.18
N THR A 77 2.23 -6.04 -17.84
CA THR A 77 1.13 -6.17 -18.81
C THR A 77 0.24 -4.93 -18.82
N THR A 78 -0.48 -4.72 -19.93
CA THR A 78 -1.46 -3.63 -20.09
C THR A 78 -2.89 -4.02 -19.72
N PHE A 79 -3.10 -5.24 -19.21
CA PHE A 79 -4.38 -5.63 -18.62
C PHE A 79 -4.57 -4.92 -17.26
N ASP A 80 -5.82 -4.87 -16.79
CA ASP A 80 -6.17 -4.18 -15.54
C ASP A 80 -5.30 -4.58 -14.35
N GLY A 81 -4.95 -5.87 -14.20
CA GLY A 81 -4.12 -6.31 -13.08
C GLY A 81 -2.68 -5.81 -13.15
N GLY A 82 -2.22 -5.29 -14.28
CA GLY A 82 -0.91 -4.65 -14.44
C GLY A 82 -0.90 -3.13 -14.24
N ILE A 83 -2.01 -2.45 -14.54
CA ILE A 83 -2.06 -0.98 -14.59
C ILE A 83 -3.07 -0.34 -13.62
N ARG A 84 -4.08 -1.08 -13.16
CA ARG A 84 -5.05 -0.59 -12.17
C ARG A 84 -4.50 -0.82 -10.77
N VAL A 85 -4.32 0.26 -10.02
CA VAL A 85 -3.67 0.24 -8.71
C VAL A 85 -4.63 0.71 -7.61
N PRO A 86 -4.41 0.31 -6.34
CA PRO A 86 -5.08 0.94 -5.20
C PRO A 86 -4.80 2.45 -5.23
N SER A 87 -5.82 3.26 -4.99
CA SER A 87 -5.66 4.72 -4.94
C SER A 87 -6.60 5.26 -3.87
N ILE A 88 -6.02 5.83 -2.81
CA ILE A 88 -6.76 6.43 -1.69
C ILE A 88 -6.26 7.86 -1.55
N VAL A 89 -7.20 8.81 -1.57
CA VAL A 89 -6.90 10.23 -1.38
C VAL A 89 -7.68 10.73 -0.16
N THR A 90 -6.99 11.42 0.74
CA THR A 90 -7.60 12.09 1.88
C THR A 90 -7.13 13.54 1.96
N TRP A 91 -8.09 14.43 2.18
CA TRP A 91 -7.85 15.83 2.45
C TRP A 91 -9.01 16.36 3.31
N PRO A 92 -8.88 16.31 4.64
CA PRO A 92 -9.91 16.76 5.57
C PRO A 92 -10.41 18.18 5.26
N GLY A 93 -11.73 18.40 5.36
CA GLY A 93 -12.38 19.66 5.00
C GLY A 93 -12.62 19.87 3.50
N THR A 94 -11.88 19.15 2.64
CA THR A 94 -11.95 19.31 1.17
C THR A 94 -12.60 18.09 0.50
N ILE A 95 -12.07 16.88 0.76
CA ILE A 95 -12.57 15.62 0.19
C ILE A 95 -13.53 14.97 1.20
N LYS A 96 -14.73 14.63 0.74
CA LYS A 96 -15.73 13.94 1.56
C LYS A 96 -15.34 12.45 1.72
N PRO A 97 -15.44 11.86 2.92
CA PRO A 97 -15.17 10.43 3.09
C PRO A 97 -16.09 9.56 2.22
N GLY A 98 -15.53 8.55 1.56
CA GLY A 98 -16.29 7.55 0.79
C GLY A 98 -16.79 8.00 -0.58
N THR A 99 -16.24 9.08 -1.14
CA THR A 99 -16.53 9.54 -2.51
C THR A 99 -15.48 9.12 -3.52
#